data_AF-A0A382QBI8-F1
#
_entry.id   AF-A0A382QBI8-F1
#
_cell.length_a   1.000
_cell.length_b   1.000
_cell.length_c   1.000
_cell.angle_alpha   90.00
_cell.angle_beta   90.00
_cell.angle_gamma   90.00
#
_symmetry.space_group_name_H-M   'P 1'
#
loop_
_entity.id
_entity.type
_entity.pdbx_description
1 polymer ?
#
loop_
_entity_poly.entity_id
_entity_poly.type
_entity_poly.pdbx_seq_one_letter_code
_entity_poly.pdbx_strand_id
1 'polypeptide(L)' 'MKVDDLGVPRFTNQDIVNLIYEGNSDKLSKILVEPNRDANLYNKSIKELGFNFLPLKEYQPLPYNQK' A
#
# COMPACT_ATOMS: atom_id res chain seq x y z
N MET A 1 -1.09 9.26 6.15
CA MET A 1 0.26 8.82 5.72
C MET A 1 1.18 8.87 6.93
N LYS A 2 1.98 7.83 7.18
CA LYS A 2 3.04 7.82 8.19
C LYS A 2 4.40 7.72 7.51
N VAL A 3 5.45 8.18 8.17
CA VAL A 3 6.83 8.06 7.70
C VAL A 3 7.57 7.21 8.72
N ASP A 4 8.31 6.21 8.26
CA ASP A 4 9.17 5.40 9.13
C ASP A 4 10.45 6.15 9.51
N ASP A 5 11.23 5.64 10.47
CA ASP A 5 12.46 6.27 10.96
C ASP A 5 13.53 6.47 9.87
N LEU A 6 13.42 5.72 8.77
CA LEU A 6 14.27 5.82 7.58
C LEU A 6 13.73 6.77 6.49
N GLY A 7 12.66 7.51 6.77
CA GLY A 7 12.05 8.43 5.80
C GLY A 7 11.14 7.76 4.78
N VAL A 8 10.84 6.47 4.93
CA VAL A 8 10.01 5.72 3.98
C VAL A 8 8.52 5.98 4.28
N PRO A 9 7.73 6.49 3.30
CA PRO A 9 6.31 6.72 3.51
C PRO A 9 5.52 5.40 3.47
N ARG A 10 4.66 5.22 4.47
CA ARG A 10 3.69 4.13 4.58
C ARG A 10 2.27 4.69 4.60
N PHE A 11 1.44 4.14 3.73
CA PHE A 11 0.06 4.60 3.51
C PHE A 11 -0.91 3.72 4.31
N THR A 12 -1.89 4.38 4.91
CA THR A 12 -2.99 3.72 5.62
C THR A 12 -4.17 3.48 4.68
N ASN A 13 -5.15 2.67 5.09
CA ASN A 13 -6.37 2.46 4.29
C ASN A 13 -7.11 3.75 3.98
N GLN A 14 -7.17 4.68 4.93
CA GLN A 14 -7.82 5.97 4.70
C GLN A 14 -7.11 6.77 3.60
N ASP A 15 -5.77 6.73 3.57
CA ASP A 15 -4.99 7.42 2.53
C ASP A 15 -5.26 6.80 1.15
N ILE A 16 -5.39 5.47 1.07
CA ILE A 16 -5.73 4.76 -0.18
C ILE A 16 -7.10 5.17 -0.68
N VAL A 17 -8.09 5.20 0.21
CA VAL A 17 -9.45 5.61 -0.12
C VAL A 17 -9.46 7.06 -0.64
N ASN A 18 -8.75 7.96 0.03
CA ASN A 18 -8.63 9.34 -0.42
C ASN A 18 -7.96 9.43 -1.80
N LEU A 19 -6.88 8.68 -2.05
CA LEU A 19 -6.22 8.62 -3.35
C LEU A 19 -7.15 8.12 -4.48
N ILE A 20 -8.02 7.15 -4.18
CA ILE A 20 -9.02 6.68 -5.15
C ILE A 20 -10.02 7.80 -5.47
N TYR A 21 -10.55 8.49 -4.45
CA TYR A 21 -11.51 9.57 -4.64
C TYR A 21 -10.90 10.82 -5.29
N GLU A 22 -9.62 11.06 -5.09
CA GLU A 22 -8.86 12.11 -5.78
C GLU A 22 -8.52 11.77 -7.24
N GLY A 23 -8.87 10.57 -7.71
CA GLY A 23 -8.57 10.12 -9.07
C GLY A 23 -7.12 9.68 -9.28
N ASN A 24 -6.35 9.48 -8.21
CA ASN A 24 -4.95 9.03 -8.21
C ASN A 24 -4.82 7.49 -8.13
N SER A 25 -5.80 6.75 -8.67
CA SER A 25 -5.85 5.28 -8.58
C SER A 25 -4.70 4.58 -9.32
N ASP A 26 -4.11 5.22 -10.32
CA ASP A 26 -2.92 4.76 -11.04
C ASP A 26 -1.67 4.65 -10.15
N LYS A 27 -1.59 5.48 -9.11
CA LYS A 27 -0.44 5.57 -8.19
C LYS A 27 -0.45 4.51 -7.10
N LEU A 28 -1.57 3.81 -6.90
CA LEU A 28 -1.72 2.79 -5.83
C LEU A 28 -0.70 1.64 -5.95
N SER A 29 -0.26 1.34 -7.16
CA SER A 29 0.77 0.32 -7.42
C SER A 29 2.20 0.73 -6.97
N LYS A 30 2.42 2.02 -6.73
CA LYS A 30 3.73 2.62 -6.42
C LYS A 30 3.91 2.92 -4.94
N ILE A 31 2.82 2.95 -4.18
CA ILE A 31 2.86 3.25 -2.74
C ILE A 31 3.08 1.97 -1.92
N LEU A 32 3.66 2.14 -0.73
CA LEU A 32 3.79 1.09 0.27
C LEU A 32 2.67 1.20 1.28
N VAL A 33 1.92 0.12 1.47
CA VAL A 33 0.73 0.06 2.32
C VAL A 33 1.05 -0.71 3.60
N GLU A 34 0.59 -0.21 4.75
CA GLU A 34 0.70 -0.96 5.99
C GLU A 34 -0.07 -2.28 5.89
N PRO A 35 0.55 -3.44 6.22
CA PRO A 35 -0.11 -4.73 6.10
C PRO A 35 -1.36 -4.79 6.98
N ASN A 36 -2.51 -4.99 6.35
CA ASN A 36 -3.80 -5.05 7.05
C ASN A 36 -4.79 -5.95 6.30
N ARG A 37 -5.92 -6.25 6.95
CA ARG A 37 -6.93 -7.17 6.43
C ARG A 37 -7.52 -6.72 5.09
N ASP A 38 -7.79 -5.43 4.93
CA ASP A 38 -8.44 -4.89 3.74
C ASP A 38 -7.47 -4.85 2.55
N ALA A 39 -6.21 -4.50 2.79
CA ALA A 39 -5.14 -4.57 1.78
C ALA A 39 -4.94 -5.99 1.28
N ASN A 40 -4.99 -6.98 2.18
CA ASN A 40 -4.94 -8.40 1.82
C ASN A 40 -6.14 -8.84 0.99
N LEU A 41 -7.35 -8.41 1.38
CA LEU A 41 -8.58 -8.71 0.65
C LEU A 41 -8.53 -8.11 -0.75
N TYR A 42 -8.11 -6.85 -0.87
CA TYR A 42 -7.89 -6.18 -2.15
C TYR A 42 -6.92 -6.99 -3.03
N ASN A 43 -5.74 -7.32 -2.51
CA ASN A 43 -4.74 -8.08 -3.26
C ASN A 43 -5.25 -9.45 -3.72
N LYS A 44 -6.09 -10.11 -2.91
CA LYS A 44 -6.75 -11.36 -3.29
C LYS A 44 -7.78 -11.15 -4.40
N SER A 45 -8.66 -10.16 -4.27
CA SER A 45 -9.66 -9.83 -5.28
C SER A 45 -9.02 -9.41 -6.60
N ILE A 46 -7.92 -8.65 -6.58
CA ILE A 46 -7.19 -8.28 -7.80
C ILE A 46 -6.59 -9.52 -8.49
N LYS A 47 -6.05 -10.48 -7.73
CA LYS A 47 -5.56 -11.75 -8.30
C LYS A 47 -6.68 -12.57 -8.94
N GLU A 48 -7.89 -12.56 -8.36
CA GLU A 48 -9.05 -13.29 -8.88
C GLU A 48 -9.70 -12.61 -10.09
N LEU A 49 -9.75 -11.28 -10.12
CA LEU A 49 -10.34 -10.49 -11.21
C LEU A 49 -9.43 -10.38 -12.44
N GLY A 50 -8.13 -10.63 -12.27
CA GLY A 50 -7.20 -11.00 -13.35
C GLY A 50 -6.80 -9.91 -14.35
N PHE A 51 -7.40 -8.72 -14.37
CA PHE A 51 -7.11 -7.74 -15.42
C PHE A 51 -7.18 -6.28 -14.95
N ASN A 52 -6.18 -5.51 -15.37
CA ASN A 52 -6.00 -4.04 -15.30
C ASN A 52 -5.50 -3.38 -14.00
N PHE A 53 -5.57 -4.03 -12.83
CA PHE A 53 -5.07 -3.43 -11.59
C PHE A 53 -3.88 -4.19 -11.03
N LEU A 54 -2.88 -3.45 -10.57
CA LEU A 54 -1.69 -4.01 -9.93
C LEU A 54 -1.95 -4.19 -8.42
N PRO A 55 -1.42 -5.27 -7.80
CA PRO A 55 -1.55 -5.47 -6.37
C PRO A 55 -0.82 -4.35 -5.59
N LEU A 56 -1.33 -4.04 -4.41
CA LEU A 56 -0.68 -3.15 -3.46
C LEU A 56 0.61 -3.78 -2.95
N LYS A 57 1.66 -2.97 -2.80
CA LYS A 57 2.92 -3.39 -2.20
C LYS A 57 2.84 -3.20 -0.70
N GLU A 58 3.06 -4.27 0.04
CA GLU A 58 3.08 -4.23 1.50
C GLU A 58 4.38 -3.61 1.99
N TYR A 59 4.27 -2.76 3.03
CA TYR A 59 5.40 -2.22 3.75
C TYR A 59 6.09 -3.33 4.55
N GLN A 60 7.38 -3.54 4.29
CA GLN A 60 8.24 -4.38 5.11
C GLN A 60 9.27 -3.51 5.82
N PRO A 61 9.28 -3.48 7.16
CA PRO A 61 10.33 -2.76 7.89
C PRO A 61 11.67 -3.43 7.59
N LEU A 62 12.65 -2.65 7.14
CA LEU A 62 14.02 -3.14 7.09
C LEU A 62 14.47 -3.40 8.53
N PRO A 63 15.17 -4.52 8.82
CA PRO A 63 15.80 -4.69 10.11
C PRO A 63 16.87 -3.61 10.24
N TYR A 64 16.52 -2.49 10.87
CA TYR A 64 17.46 -1.45 11.23
C TYR A 64 18.42 -2.08 12.24
N ASN A 65 19.61 -2.44 11.76
CA ASN A 65 20.68 -2.92 12.60
C ASN A 65 21.16 -1.70 13.41
N GLN A 66 20.54 -1.47 14.56
CA GLN A 66 21.03 -0.55 15.58
C GLN A 66 22.37 -1.11 16.07
N LYS A 67 23.45 -0.61 15.48
CA LYS A 67 24.76 -0.62 16.13
C LYS A 67 24.98 0.69 16.84
#